data_AF-A0A8J8DS66-F1
#
_entry.id   AF-A0A8J8DS66-F1
#
_cell.length_a   1.000
_cell.length_b   1.000
_cell.length_c   1.000
_cell.angle_alpha   90.00
_cell.angle_beta   90.00
_cell.angle_gamma   90.00
#
_symmetry.space_group_name_H-M   'P 1'
#
loop_
_entity.id
_entity.type
_entity.pdbx_description
1 polymer ?
#
loop_
_entity_poly.entity_id
_entity_poly.type
_entity_poly.pdbx_seq_one_letter_code
_entity_poly.pdbx_strand_id
1 'polypeptide(L)'
;FREEGKVYDVYNLGSDDWITVKEIAEIVSKEMGLNPEFYFTGGVDGGRGWKGDVKFMRLSIEKAKSKGWKPRMNSYEAVRRTVQELLRTLK
;
A
#
# COMPACT_ATOMS: atom_id res chain seq x y z
N PHE A 1 -1.87 -5.95 -28.43
CA PHE A 1 -1.33 -4.85 -27.61
C PHE A 1 -1.39 -3.47 -28.27
N ARG A 2 -1.41 -3.35 -29.62
CA ARG A 2 -1.70 -2.08 -30.29
C ARG A 2 -3.15 -2.09 -30.81
N GLU A 3 -3.95 -1.15 -30.35
CA GLU A 3 -5.06 -0.60 -31.14
C GLU A 3 -4.44 0.37 -32.16
N GLU A 4 -4.86 0.32 -33.42
CA GLU A 4 -4.33 1.19 -34.47
C GLU A 4 -4.46 2.67 -34.06
N GLY A 5 -3.32 3.39 -34.03
CA GLY A 5 -3.25 4.83 -33.73
C GLY A 5 -2.74 5.25 -32.35
N LYS A 6 -2.58 4.34 -31.37
CA LYS A 6 -1.99 4.70 -30.05
C LYS A 6 -0.46 4.54 -30.02
N VAL A 7 0.25 5.63 -29.71
CA VAL A 7 1.73 5.68 -29.58
C VAL A 7 2.21 5.12 -28.24
N TYR A 8 1.44 5.32 -27.16
CA TYR A 8 1.69 4.76 -25.84
C TYR A 8 0.36 4.52 -25.11
N ASP A 9 0.43 3.82 -23.98
CA ASP A 9 -0.73 3.54 -23.15
C ASP A 9 -0.34 3.55 -21.66
N VAL A 10 -1.26 3.98 -20.79
CA VAL A 10 -0.99 4.21 -19.37
C VAL A 10 -1.86 3.29 -18.51
N TYR A 11 -1.24 2.65 -17.51
CA TYR A 11 -1.88 1.69 -16.63
C TYR A 11 -1.54 2.01 -15.17
N ASN A 12 -2.54 1.96 -14.30
CA ASN A 12 -2.30 1.87 -12.87
C ASN A 12 -1.97 0.42 -12.51
N LEU A 13 -0.87 0.23 -11.79
CA LEU A 13 -0.54 -1.03 -11.12
C LEU A 13 -0.62 -0.79 -9.61
N GLY A 14 -1.21 -1.71 -8.86
CA GLY A 14 -1.48 -1.49 -7.44
C GLY A 14 -2.00 -2.74 -6.75
N SER A 15 -2.88 -2.56 -5.77
CA SER A 15 -3.60 -3.65 -5.10
C SER A 15 -5.10 -3.50 -5.34
N ASP A 16 -5.86 -4.59 -5.18
CA ASP A 16 -7.33 -4.55 -5.23
C ASP A 16 -7.94 -3.84 -4.00
N ASP A 17 -7.18 -3.81 -2.90
CA ASP A 17 -7.54 -3.28 -1.58
C ASP A 17 -6.67 -2.09 -1.16
N TRP A 18 -6.83 -1.68 0.10
CA TRP A 18 -6.05 -0.66 0.77
C TRP A 18 -5.87 -1.07 2.23
N ILE A 19 -4.95 -0.41 2.93
CA ILE A 19 -4.66 -0.66 4.35
C ILE A 19 -4.49 0.67 5.08
N THR A 20 -4.92 0.74 6.34
CA THR A 20 -4.75 1.92 7.19
C THR A 20 -3.32 2.02 7.73
N VAL A 21 -2.89 3.24 8.06
CA VAL A 21 -1.60 3.48 8.75
C VAL A 21 -1.53 2.75 10.10
N LYS A 22 -2.67 2.62 10.80
CA LYS A 22 -2.74 1.88 12.07
C LYS A 22 -2.48 0.39 11.86
N GLU A 23 -3.11 -0.24 10.88
CA GLU A 23 -2.87 -1.66 10.58
C GLU A 23 -1.41 -1.91 10.16
N ILE A 24 -0.78 -0.97 9.43
CA ILE A 24 0.66 -1.05 9.15
C ILE A 24 1.47 -1.06 10.45
N ALA A 25 1.20 -0.15 11.38
CA ALA A 25 1.89 -0.10 12.67
C ALA A 25 1.68 -1.37 13.51
N GLU A 26 0.48 -1.96 13.46
CA GLU A 26 0.16 -3.23 14.11
C GLU A 26 0.94 -4.40 13.52
N ILE A 27 1.04 -4.48 12.19
CA ILE A 27 1.84 -5.51 11.49
C ILE A 27 3.31 -5.40 11.92
N VAL A 28 3.88 -4.20 11.89
CA VAL A 28 5.28 -3.97 12.28
C VAL A 28 5.50 -4.40 13.73
N SER A 29 4.67 -3.94 14.65
CA SER A 29 4.78 -4.27 16.08
C SER A 29 4.70 -5.78 16.31
N LYS A 30 3.76 -6.46 15.65
CA LYS A 30 3.56 -7.91 15.75
C LYS A 30 4.75 -8.70 15.22
N GLU A 31 5.26 -8.37 14.03
CA GLU A 31 6.41 -9.09 13.45
C GLU A 31 7.71 -8.84 14.23
N MET A 32 7.81 -7.71 14.92
CA MET A 32 8.91 -7.41 15.85
C MET A 32 8.74 -8.07 17.24
N GLY A 33 7.59 -8.67 17.53
CA GLY A 33 7.29 -9.24 18.86
C GLY A 33 7.10 -8.18 19.95
N LEU A 34 6.63 -6.98 19.59
CA LEU A 34 6.44 -5.84 20.48
C LEU A 34 4.95 -5.59 20.74
N ASN A 35 4.65 -4.95 21.88
CA ASN A 35 3.30 -4.49 22.24
C ASN A 35 3.32 -3.02 22.68
N PRO A 36 3.59 -2.07 21.77
CA PRO A 36 3.66 -0.65 22.10
C PRO A 36 2.26 -0.03 22.27
N GLU A 37 2.19 1.07 23.01
CA GLU A 37 1.03 1.96 23.01
C GLU A 37 1.13 2.93 21.82
N PHE A 38 0.04 3.09 21.06
CA PHE A 38 0.02 4.02 19.91
C PHE A 38 -0.50 5.39 20.30
N TYR A 39 0.32 6.42 20.08
CA TYR A 39 -0.06 7.82 20.22
C TYR A 39 -0.20 8.47 18.84
N PHE A 40 -1.40 8.96 18.55
CA PHE A 40 -1.70 9.65 17.30
C PHE A 40 -1.73 11.15 17.53
N THR A 41 -1.04 11.92 16.69
CA THR A 41 -0.94 13.38 16.82
C THR A 41 -2.23 14.12 16.44
N GLY A 42 -3.25 13.42 15.92
CA GLY A 42 -4.47 14.01 15.36
C GLY A 42 -4.29 14.62 13.96
N GLY A 43 -3.05 14.84 13.51
CA GLY A 43 -2.72 15.29 12.16
C GLY A 43 -3.17 16.71 11.82
N VAL A 44 -3.12 17.06 10.54
CA VAL A 44 -3.62 18.32 9.97
C VAL A 44 -4.84 18.06 9.08
N ASP A 45 -5.62 19.11 8.78
CA ASP A 45 -6.68 19.09 7.75
C ASP A 45 -7.55 17.82 7.78
N GLY A 46 -8.08 17.45 8.96
CA GLY A 46 -8.93 16.28 9.12
C GLY A 46 -8.18 14.94 9.26
N GLY A 47 -6.98 14.94 9.85
CA GLY A 47 -6.26 13.71 10.23
C GLY A 47 -5.19 13.24 9.26
N ARG A 48 -4.67 14.12 8.41
CA ARG A 48 -3.53 13.87 7.50
C ARG A 48 -2.20 13.99 8.24
N GLY A 49 -1.17 13.30 7.75
CA GLY A 49 0.17 13.38 8.35
C GLY A 49 0.82 14.76 8.19
N TRP A 50 0.63 15.39 7.03
CA TRP A 50 1.18 16.72 6.70
C TRP A 50 0.37 17.38 5.56
N LYS A 51 0.63 18.68 5.30
CA LYS A 51 -0.04 19.41 4.21
C LYS A 51 0.33 18.79 2.85
N GLY A 52 -0.68 18.36 2.10
CA GLY A 52 -0.52 17.68 0.82
C GLY A 52 -0.56 16.15 0.90
N ASP A 53 -0.66 15.56 2.09
CA ASP A 53 -0.87 14.13 2.26
C ASP A 53 -2.26 13.69 1.78
N VAL A 54 -2.28 12.64 0.94
CA VAL A 54 -3.51 12.09 0.37
C VAL A 54 -4.05 11.02 1.32
N LYS A 55 -5.01 11.41 2.15
CA LYS A 55 -5.60 10.56 3.19
C LYS A 55 -6.14 9.21 2.69
N PHE A 56 -6.71 9.17 1.49
CA PHE A 56 -7.24 7.94 0.89
C PHE A 56 -6.68 7.78 -0.51
N MET A 57 -5.92 6.70 -0.73
CA MET A 57 -5.33 6.39 -2.03
C MET A 57 -5.63 4.95 -2.39
N ARG A 58 -6.38 4.78 -3.49
CA ARG A 58 -6.57 3.50 -4.17
C ARG A 58 -6.81 3.75 -5.64
N LEU A 59 -5.97 3.20 -6.50
CA LEU A 59 -6.10 3.34 -7.94
C LEU A 59 -7.03 2.26 -8.50
N SER A 60 -7.84 2.60 -9.49
CA SER A 60 -8.50 1.57 -10.29
C SER A 60 -7.46 0.87 -11.17
N ILE A 61 -7.37 -0.45 -11.02
CA ILE A 61 -6.45 -1.35 -11.74
C ILE A 61 -7.17 -2.19 -12.79
N GLU A 62 -8.46 -1.93 -13.06
CA GLU A 62 -9.28 -2.71 -13.98
C GLU A 62 -8.70 -2.75 -15.40
N LYS A 63 -8.11 -1.64 -15.85
CA LYS A 63 -7.43 -1.60 -17.14
C LYS A 63 -6.24 -2.57 -17.21
N ALA A 64 -5.45 -2.66 -16.14
CA ALA A 64 -4.33 -3.61 -16.08
C ALA A 64 -4.82 -5.06 -15.98
N LYS A 65 -5.87 -5.30 -15.19
CA LYS A 65 -6.53 -6.61 -15.07
C LYS A 65 -7.08 -7.10 -16.42
N SER A 66 -7.63 -6.20 -17.23
CA SER A 66 -8.09 -6.52 -18.59
C SER A 66 -6.97 -7.02 -19.53
N LYS A 67 -5.70 -6.74 -19.18
CA LYS A 67 -4.50 -7.19 -19.92
C LYS A 67 -3.79 -8.37 -19.24
N GLY A 68 -4.42 -9.00 -18.25
CA GLY A 68 -3.91 -10.20 -17.57
C GLY A 68 -3.00 -9.92 -16.37
N TRP A 69 -2.75 -8.66 -16.02
CA TRP A 69 -2.03 -8.35 -14.78
C TRP A 69 -2.92 -8.60 -13.56
N LYS A 70 -2.38 -9.18 -12.49
CA LYS A 70 -3.09 -9.43 -11.24
C LYS A 70 -2.13 -9.34 -10.05
N PRO A 71 -2.49 -8.64 -8.95
CA PRO A 71 -1.67 -8.63 -7.75
C PRO A 71 -1.64 -10.04 -7.13
N ARG A 72 -0.47 -10.46 -6.66
CA ARG A 72 -0.28 -11.77 -6.02
C ARG A 72 -0.52 -11.76 -4.52
N MET A 73 -0.54 -10.58 -3.92
CA MET A 73 -0.72 -10.32 -2.50
C MET A 73 -1.69 -9.16 -2.35
N ASN A 74 -2.51 -9.21 -1.30
CA ASN A 74 -3.27 -8.04 -0.87
C ASN A 74 -2.37 -7.05 -0.10
N SER A 75 -2.89 -5.88 0.28
CA SER A 75 -2.09 -4.83 0.93
C SER A 75 -1.52 -5.29 2.27
N TYR A 76 -2.29 -6.04 3.07
CA TYR A 76 -1.84 -6.59 4.35
C TYR A 76 -0.68 -7.57 4.19
N GLU A 77 -0.81 -8.52 3.26
CA GLU A 77 0.20 -9.54 2.95
C GLU A 77 1.49 -8.92 2.43
N ALA A 78 1.37 -7.92 1.54
CA ALA A 78 2.52 -7.22 0.97
C ALA A 78 3.30 -6.44 2.06
N VAL A 79 2.61 -5.73 2.94
CA VAL A 79 3.24 -5.03 4.08
C VAL A 79 3.90 -6.04 5.02
N ARG A 80 3.19 -7.09 5.43
CA ARG A 80 3.73 -8.13 6.33
C ARG A 80 4.97 -8.79 5.76
N ARG A 81 4.95 -9.17 4.48
CA ARG A 81 6.12 -9.74 3.79
C ARG A 81 7.30 -8.77 3.80
N THR A 82 7.05 -7.50 3.50
CA THR A 82 8.10 -6.47 3.51
C THR A 82 8.74 -6.35 4.90
N VAL A 83 7.94 -6.32 5.97
CA VAL A 83 8.47 -6.27 7.34
C VAL A 83 9.33 -7.50 7.65
N GLN A 84 8.88 -8.70 7.29
CA GLN A 84 9.66 -9.93 7.48
C GLN A 84 10.98 -9.92 6.71
N GLU A 85 10.99 -9.41 5.47
CA GLU A 85 12.19 -9.26 4.65
C GLU A 85 13.16 -8.26 5.30
N LEU A 86 12.67 -7.10 5.76
CA LEU A 86 13.49 -6.10 6.45
C LEU A 86 14.10 -6.63 7.74
N LEU A 87 13.33 -7.32 8.58
CA LEU A 87 13.84 -7.92 9.83
C LEU A 87 14.91 -8.99 9.59
N ARG A 88 14.91 -9.65 8.42
CA ARG A 88 15.99 -10.57 8.03
C ARG A 88 17.27 -9.83 7.63
N THR A 89 17.14 -8.63 7.02
CA THR A 89 18.29 -7.81 6.58
C THR A 89 18.94 -6.99 7.69
N LEU A 90 18.23 -6.75 8.80
CA LEU A 90 18.72 -5.98 9.95
C LEU A 90 19.58 -6.81 10.93
N LYS A 91 19.96 -8.03 10.55
CA LYS A 91 20.91 -8.88 11.28
C LYS A 91 22.33 -8.65 10.77
#